data_AF-A0A2V6WMG2-F1
#
_entry.id   AF-A0A2V6WMG2-F1
#
_cell.length_a   1.000
_cell.length_b   1.000
_cell.length_c   1.000
_cell.angle_alpha   90.00
_cell.angle_beta   90.00
_cell.angle_gamma   90.00
#
_symmetry.space_group_name_H-M   'P 1'
#
loop_
_entity.id
_entity.type
_entity.pdbx_description
1 polymer ?
#
loop_
_entity_poly.entity_id
_entity_poly.type
_entity_poly.pdbx_seq_one_letter_code
_entity_poly.pdbx_strand_id
1 'polypeptide(L)'
;MPILPHLTDDEPNLRSLLVAARDAGAVGAESNVLFLRPGTREVFFEFLAIDFPRLVPEYERLYRGSAYAPPEYVRETEARVRRLAHEVGLSARRRADRPDQRSPRQLSLVW
;
A
#
# COMPACT_ATOMS: atom_id res chain seq x y z
N MET A 1 -2.74 3.70 3.69
CA MET A 1 -3.06 4.06 2.29
C MET A 1 -2.32 3.12 1.38
N PRO A 2 -2.92 2.62 0.28
CA PRO A 2 -2.21 1.75 -0.65
C PRO A 2 -1.06 2.49 -1.34
N ILE A 3 -0.02 1.76 -1.70
CA ILE A 3 1.00 2.19 -2.64
C ILE A 3 0.42 2.03 -4.05
N LEU A 4 0.40 3.12 -4.81
CA LEU A 4 -0.11 3.17 -6.18
C LEU A 4 1.03 2.90 -7.17
N PRO A 5 0.93 1.84 -7.99
CA PRO A 5 1.98 1.53 -8.96
C PRO A 5 2.33 2.67 -9.89
N HIS A 6 3.62 2.97 -10.04
CA HIS A 6 4.15 4.04 -10.88
C HIS A 6 3.70 5.47 -10.53
N LEU A 7 2.98 5.64 -9.42
CA LEU A 7 2.47 6.94 -8.94
C LEU A 7 3.09 7.33 -7.60
N THR A 8 3.24 6.36 -6.70
CA THR A 8 3.75 6.63 -5.34
C THR A 8 4.80 5.62 -4.88
N ASP A 9 5.22 4.69 -5.73
CA ASP A 9 6.09 3.56 -5.38
C ASP A 9 7.59 3.82 -5.66
N ASP A 10 7.95 5.01 -6.15
CA ASP A 10 9.34 5.41 -6.35
C ASP A 10 10.07 5.63 -5.01
N GLU A 11 11.38 5.37 -5.00
CA GLU A 11 12.18 5.47 -3.79
C GLU A 11 12.21 6.87 -3.16
N PRO A 12 12.42 7.97 -3.92
CA PRO A 12 12.41 9.32 -3.35
C PRO A 12 11.11 9.65 -2.63
N ASN A 13 9.96 9.32 -3.22
CA ASN A 13 8.66 9.56 -2.62
C ASN A 13 8.44 8.71 -1.37
N LEU A 14 8.73 7.40 -1.45
CA LEU A 14 8.61 6.50 -0.29
C LEU A 14 9.51 6.93 0.86
N ARG A 15 10.77 7.29 0.58
CA ARG A 15 11.72 7.74 1.60
C ARG A 15 11.26 9.04 2.26
N SER A 16 10.78 9.99 1.47
CA SER A 16 10.27 11.27 1.97
C SER A 16 9.08 11.09 2.90
N LEU A 17 8.13 10.22 2.52
CA LEU A 17 6.99 9.86 3.37
C LEU A 17 7.43 9.22 4.69
N LEU A 18 8.38 8.27 4.63
CA LEU A 18 8.87 7.56 5.81
C LEU A 18 9.64 8.47 6.77
N VAL A 19 10.45 9.40 6.25
CA VAL A 19 11.11 10.45 7.04
C VAL A 19 10.08 11.32 7.74
N ALA A 20 9.10 11.85 6.99
CA ALA A 20 8.04 12.68 7.57
C ALA A 20 7.24 11.93 8.64
N ALA A 21 6.93 10.65 8.42
CA ALA A 21 6.23 9.81 9.38
C ALA A 21 7.04 9.63 10.67
N ARG A 22 8.35 9.32 10.56
CA ARG A 22 9.25 9.23 11.72
C ARG A 22 9.30 10.55 12.48
N ASP A 23 9.45 11.67 11.79
CA ASP A 23 9.54 13.00 12.41
C ASP A 23 8.24 13.37 13.15
N ALA A 24 7.10 12.83 12.69
CA ALA A 24 5.82 12.91 13.38
C ALA A 24 5.64 11.90 14.54
N GLY A 25 6.66 11.11 14.86
CA GLY A 25 6.66 10.14 15.97
C GLY A 25 6.13 8.74 15.61
N ALA A 26 6.05 8.39 14.33
CA ALA A 26 5.69 7.02 13.94
C ALA A 26 6.74 6.01 14.43
N VAL A 27 6.29 4.84 14.86
CA VAL A 27 7.15 3.73 15.34
C VAL A 27 7.28 2.59 14.33
N GLY A 28 6.50 2.65 13.25
CA GLY A 28 6.55 1.67 12.18
C GLY A 28 5.75 2.07 10.95
N ALA A 29 6.03 1.38 9.86
CA ALA A 29 5.39 1.51 8.57
C ALA A 29 4.63 0.22 8.24
N GLU A 30 3.37 0.37 7.82
CA GLU A 30 2.55 -0.73 7.31
C GLU A 30 2.20 -0.43 5.85
N SER A 31 2.59 -1.34 4.96
CA SER A 31 2.44 -1.19 3.50
C SER A 31 1.50 -2.21 2.89
N ASN A 32 0.85 -1.78 1.80
CA ASN A 32 0.14 -2.66 0.89
C ASN A 32 0.13 -2.05 -0.51
N VAL A 33 0.31 -2.86 -1.55
CA VAL A 33 0.06 -2.43 -2.92
C VAL A 33 -1.45 -2.29 -3.16
N LEU A 34 -1.81 -1.37 -4.05
CA LEU A 34 -3.19 -1.13 -4.47
C LEU A 34 -3.90 -2.43 -4.87
N PHE A 35 -5.14 -2.53 -4.42
CA PHE A 35 -6.04 -3.65 -4.66
C PHE A 35 -7.35 -3.10 -5.24
N LEU A 36 -7.72 -3.58 -6.43
CA LEU A 36 -8.83 -3.08 -7.24
C LEU A 36 -9.92 -4.14 -7.37
N ARG A 37 -10.84 -4.18 -6.41
CA ARG A 37 -12.04 -5.01 -6.50
C ARG A 37 -12.95 -4.53 -7.62
N PRO A 38 -13.80 -5.43 -8.19
CA PRO A 38 -14.94 -5.00 -9.00
C PRO A 38 -15.76 -3.92 -8.27
N GLY A 39 -16.18 -2.88 -8.99
CA GLY A 39 -16.91 -1.72 -8.46
C GLY A 39 -16.01 -0.52 -8.10
N THR A 40 -14.81 -0.75 -7.56
CA THR A 40 -13.83 0.33 -7.33
C THR A 40 -12.89 0.49 -8.51
N ARG A 41 -12.68 -0.60 -9.27
CA ARG A 41 -11.80 -0.61 -10.43
C ARG A 41 -12.23 0.43 -11.47
N GLU A 42 -13.50 0.44 -11.84
CA GLU A 42 -14.05 1.27 -12.91
C GLU A 42 -13.82 2.75 -12.61
N VAL A 43 -14.20 3.18 -11.40
CA VAL A 43 -13.99 4.55 -10.91
C VAL A 43 -12.50 4.92 -10.88
N PHE A 44 -11.64 4.00 -10.45
CA PHE A 44 -10.20 4.26 -10.41
C PHE A 44 -9.58 4.37 -11.81
N PHE A 45 -10.07 3.58 -12.78
CA PHE A 45 -9.63 3.69 -14.17
C PHE A 45 -10.16 4.95 -14.86
N GLU A 46 -11.35 5.44 -14.50
CA GLU A 46 -11.84 6.75 -14.93
C GLU A 46 -10.93 7.88 -14.42
N PHE A 47 -10.58 7.85 -13.13
CA PHE A 47 -9.59 8.76 -12.55
C PHE A 47 -8.25 8.69 -13.30
N LEU A 48 -7.71 7.50 -13.54
CA LEU A 48 -6.47 7.34 -14.30
C LEU A 48 -6.59 7.90 -15.72
N ALA A 49 -7.71 7.70 -16.40
CA ALA A 49 -7.89 8.19 -17.76
C ALA A 49 -7.92 9.73 -17.83
N ILE A 50 -8.42 10.39 -16.78
CA ILE A 50 -8.50 11.85 -16.69
C ILE A 50 -7.13 12.44 -16.31
N ASP A 51 -6.56 11.99 -15.17
CA ASP A 51 -5.41 12.66 -14.56
C ASP A 51 -4.06 12.06 -15.00
N PHE A 52 -4.04 10.76 -15.33
CA PHE A 52 -2.83 10.01 -15.66
C PHE A 52 -2.99 9.12 -16.89
N PRO A 53 -3.45 9.64 -18.05
CA PRO A 53 -3.85 8.82 -19.20
C PRO A 53 -2.73 7.89 -19.70
N ARG A 54 -1.48 8.29 -19.54
CA ARG A 54 -0.29 7.49 -19.91
C ARG A 54 -0.12 6.21 -19.08
N LEU A 55 -0.70 6.15 -17.89
CA LEU A 55 -0.62 4.99 -16.99
C LEU A 55 -1.75 3.98 -17.21
N VAL A 56 -2.79 4.33 -17.96
CA VAL A 56 -3.92 3.41 -18.21
C VAL A 56 -3.46 2.06 -18.77
N PRO A 57 -2.62 1.98 -19.83
CA PRO A 57 -2.18 0.69 -20.39
C PRO A 57 -1.35 -0.14 -19.39
N GLU A 58 -0.60 0.55 -18.53
CA GLU A 58 0.21 -0.08 -17.49
C GLU A 58 -0.67 -0.73 -16.42
N TYR A 59 -1.67 0.00 -15.94
CA TYR A 59 -2.63 -0.49 -14.96
C TYR A 59 -3.51 -1.60 -15.52
N GLU A 60 -3.93 -1.51 -16.80
CA GLU A 60 -4.63 -2.61 -17.47
C GLU A 60 -3.80 -3.89 -17.49
N ARG A 61 -2.48 -3.78 -17.70
CA ARG A 61 -1.56 -4.91 -17.66
C ARG A 61 -1.38 -5.46 -16.24
N LEU A 62 -1.08 -4.59 -15.27
CA LEU A 62 -0.84 -4.98 -13.87
C LEU A 62 -2.06 -5.66 -13.24
N TYR A 63 -3.25 -5.18 -13.56
CA TYR A 63 -4.50 -5.69 -12.98
C TYR A 63 -5.29 -6.55 -13.97
N ARG A 64 -4.64 -7.16 -14.97
CA ARG A 64 -5.30 -8.06 -15.92
C ARG A 64 -5.72 -9.35 -15.21
N GLY A 65 -7.02 -9.60 -15.14
CA GLY A 65 -7.57 -10.86 -14.61
C GLY A 65 -7.51 -11.03 -13.08
N SER A 66 -7.03 -10.01 -12.34
CA SER A 66 -6.97 -10.03 -10.88
C SER A 66 -7.19 -8.63 -10.30
N ALA A 67 -7.75 -8.59 -9.10
CA ALA A 67 -7.83 -7.38 -8.29
C ALA A 67 -6.48 -7.02 -7.63
N TYR A 68 -5.52 -7.94 -7.62
CA TYR A 68 -4.17 -7.73 -7.09
C TYR A 68 -3.16 -7.53 -8.23
N ALA A 69 -2.15 -6.70 -8.00
CA ALA A 69 -0.97 -6.63 -8.85
C ALA A 69 -0.18 -7.96 -8.84
N PRO A 70 0.70 -8.21 -9.83
CA PRO A 70 1.47 -9.44 -9.90
C PRO A 70 2.28 -9.68 -8.61
N PRO A 71 2.38 -10.93 -8.12
CA PRO A 71 3.07 -11.22 -6.85
C PRO A 71 4.52 -10.74 -6.79
N GLU A 72 5.22 -10.75 -7.93
CA GLU A 72 6.60 -10.24 -8.04
C GLU A 72 6.68 -8.74 -7.78
N TYR A 73 5.86 -7.96 -8.48
CA TYR A 73 5.75 -6.51 -8.28
C TYR A 73 5.43 -6.16 -6.81
N VAL A 74 4.51 -6.91 -6.20
CA VAL A 74 4.19 -6.76 -4.78
C VAL A 74 5.42 -7.05 -3.91
N ARG A 75 6.11 -8.17 -4.12
CA ARG A 75 7.31 -8.52 -3.35
C ARG A 75 8.41 -7.46 -3.45
N GLU A 76 8.68 -6.94 -4.64
CA GLU A 76 9.69 -5.91 -4.88
C GLU A 76 9.34 -4.60 -4.18
N THR A 77 8.09 -4.16 -4.30
CA THR A 77 7.59 -2.96 -3.63
C THR A 77 7.69 -3.09 -2.12
N GLU A 78 7.27 -4.21 -1.55
CA GLU A 78 7.36 -4.46 -0.11
C GLU A 78 8.81 -4.56 0.38
N ALA A 79 9.72 -5.12 -0.43
CA ALA A 79 11.14 -5.15 -0.12
C ALA A 79 11.77 -3.75 -0.12
N ARG A 80 11.39 -2.90 -1.08
CA ARG A 80 11.80 -1.49 -1.16
C ARG A 80 11.34 -0.71 0.07
N VAL A 81 10.06 -0.80 0.42
CA VAL A 81 9.51 -0.13 1.61
C VAL A 81 10.23 -0.59 2.88
N ARG A 82 10.42 -1.91 3.04
CA ARG A 82 11.10 -2.46 4.22
C ARG A 82 12.53 -1.95 4.35
N ARG A 83 13.28 -1.92 3.25
CA ARG A 83 14.64 -1.40 3.21
C ARG A 83 14.67 0.07 3.62
N LEU A 84 13.87 0.92 2.97
CA LEU A 84 13.80 2.35 3.25
C LEU A 84 13.34 2.65 4.67
N ALA A 85 12.34 1.91 5.18
CA ALA A 85 11.86 2.06 6.55
C ALA A 85 12.96 1.73 7.56
N HIS A 86 13.72 0.65 7.34
CA HIS A 86 14.86 0.31 8.18
C HIS A 86 15.94 1.40 8.16
N GLU A 87 16.26 1.96 6.98
CA GLU A 87 17.23 3.06 6.84
C GLU A 87 16.83 4.32 7.63
N VAL A 88 15.52 4.60 7.74
CA VAL A 88 15.04 5.76 8.52
C VAL A 88 14.78 5.44 9.99
N GLY A 89 14.98 4.19 10.43
CA GLY A 89 14.80 3.78 11.83
C GLY A 89 13.37 3.36 12.20
N LEU A 90 12.55 2.97 11.23
CA LEU A 90 11.19 2.45 11.44
C LEU A 90 11.15 0.93 11.30
N SER A 91 10.32 0.28 12.14
CA SER A 91 9.90 -1.09 11.88
C SER A 91 8.98 -1.14 10.64
N ALA A 92 9.01 -2.21 9.86
CA ALA A 92 8.18 -2.34 8.67
C ALA A 92 7.52 -3.71 8.57
N ARG A 93 6.25 -3.73 8.19
CA ARG A 93 5.48 -4.96 7.99
C ARG A 93 4.48 -4.79 6.83
N ARG A 94 4.15 -5.89 6.16
CA ARG A 94 3.03 -5.85 5.21
C ARG A 94 1.73 -5.79 5.99
N ARG A 95 0.72 -5.16 5.42
CA ARG A 95 -0.64 -5.17 5.98
C ARG A 95 -1.18 -6.59 6.19
N ALA A 96 -0.81 -7.51 5.32
CA ALA A 96 -1.18 -8.93 5.43
C ALA A 96 -0.47 -9.65 6.59
N ASP A 97 0.66 -9.13 7.09
CA ASP A 97 1.38 -9.68 8.24
C ASP A 97 0.82 -9.17 9.58
N ARG A 98 -0.21 -8.32 9.54
CA ARG A 98 -0.85 -7.79 10.75
C ARG A 98 -1.45 -8.99 11.51
N PRO A 99 -1.07 -9.20 12.78
CA PRO A 99 -1.64 -10.29 13.56
C PRO A 99 -3.14 -10.10 13.63
N ASP A 100 -3.89 -11.19 13.42
CA ASP A 100 -5.32 -11.19 13.66
C ASP A 100 -5.54 -10.69 15.10
N GLN A 101 -6.31 -9.61 15.23
CA GLN A 101 -6.60 -9.08 16.55
C GLN A 101 -7.45 -10.13 17.23
N ARG A 102 -6.82 -10.90 18.14
CA ARG A 102 -7.40 -11.92 19.04
C ARG A 102 -8.93 -11.79 19.09
N SER A 103 -9.65 -12.85 18.72
CA SER A 103 -11.11 -12.94 18.66
C SER A 103 -11.77 -11.90 19.56
N PRO A 104 -12.45 -10.88 18.99
CA PRO A 104 -12.88 -9.71 19.76
C PRO A 104 -13.62 -10.18 21.00
N ARG A 105 -13.04 -9.96 22.18
CA ARG A 105 -13.72 -10.24 23.45
C ARG A 105 -14.67 -9.09 23.69
N GLN A 106 -15.95 -9.34 23.48
CA GLN A 106 -17.01 -8.44 23.91
C GLN A 106 -16.85 -8.23 25.42
N LEU A 107 -16.55 -7.00 25.82
CA LEU A 107 -16.54 -6.61 27.23
C LEU A 107 -18.00 -6.48 27.68
N SER A 108 -18.32 -7.02 28.86
CA SER A 108 -19.64 -6.81 29.46
C SER A 108 -19.76 -5.35 29.87
N LEU A 109 -20.82 -4.68 29.43
CA LEU A 109 -21.19 -3.38 29.97
C LEU A 109 -21.74 -3.59 31.38
N VAL A 110 -21.05 -3.03 32.37
CA VAL A 110 -21.58 -2.89 33.73
C VAL A 110 -22.53 -1.70 33.69
N TRP A 111 -23.82 -1.96 33.87
CA TRP A 111 -24.85 -0.94 34.08
C TRP A 111 -25.06 -0.74 35.59
#